data_AF-A0A749LM85-F1
#
_entry.id   AF-A0A749LM85-F1
#
_cell.length_a   1.000
_cell.length_b   1.000
_cell.length_c   1.000
_cell.angle_alpha   90.00
_cell.angle_beta   90.00
_cell.angle_gamma   90.00
#
_symmetry.space_group_name_H-M   'P 1'
#
loop_
_entity.id
_entity.type
_entity.pdbx_description
1 polymer ?
#
loop_
_entity_poly.entity_id
_entity_poly.type
_entity_poly.pdbx_seq_one_letter_code
_entity_poly.pdbx_strand_id
1 'polypeptide(L)'
;MTVAITDVVLRDAHQSLFATRLRLDDMLPIAAQLDDVGYGSLECWGGATFDACIRFLGEDPWLRLRELKKAMPKTPLQMLLRGQNLLGYRHYADDVV
;
A
#
# COMPACT_ATOMS: atom_id res chain seq x y z
N MET A 1 9.97 -2.70 -27.45
CA MET A 1 8.85 -2.71 -26.48
C MET A 1 9.47 -2.80 -25.10
N THR A 2 9.24 -1.82 -24.24
CA THR A 2 9.84 -1.78 -22.89
C THR A 2 8.89 -2.42 -21.90
N VAL A 3 9.40 -3.28 -21.02
CA VAL A 3 8.61 -3.92 -19.95
C VAL A 3 8.53 -2.98 -18.76
N ALA A 4 7.32 -2.67 -18.29
CA ALA A 4 7.10 -1.91 -17.06
C ALA A 4 7.18 -2.84 -15.85
N ILE A 5 7.76 -2.34 -14.75
CA ILE A 5 7.93 -3.09 -13.50
C ILE A 5 7.07 -2.46 -12.41
N THR A 6 6.35 -3.29 -11.67
CA THR A 6 5.68 -2.89 -10.42
C THR A 6 6.49 -3.44 -9.25
N ASP A 7 6.87 -2.56 -8.34
CA ASP A 7 7.51 -2.96 -7.09
C ASP A 7 6.46 -3.06 -5.97
N VAL A 8 6.61 -4.09 -5.13
CA VAL A 8 5.65 -4.47 -4.09
C VAL A 8 6.22 -4.33 -2.68
N VAL A 9 7.39 -3.67 -2.54
CA VAL A 9 8.11 -3.55 -1.27
C VAL A 9 7.27 -2.89 -0.16
N LEU A 10 6.38 -1.96 -0.53
CA LEU A 10 5.55 -1.20 0.42
C LEU A 10 4.21 -1.89 0.78
N ARG A 11 3.89 -3.04 0.17
CA ARG A 11 2.68 -3.83 0.46
C ARG A 11 2.99 -5.32 0.61
N ASP A 12 3.18 -6.04 -0.50
CA ASP A 12 3.21 -7.50 -0.46
C ASP A 12 4.50 -8.08 0.11
N ALA A 13 5.64 -7.40 -0.06
CA ALA A 13 6.92 -7.92 0.43
C ALA A 13 6.91 -8.09 1.96
N HIS A 14 6.58 -7.03 2.69
CA HIS A 14 6.52 -7.10 4.16
C HIS A 14 5.32 -7.90 4.67
N GLN A 15 4.20 -7.90 3.93
CA GLN A 15 3.07 -8.79 4.21
C GLN A 15 3.50 -10.26 4.16
N SER A 16 4.26 -10.64 3.15
CA SER A 16 4.69 -12.02 2.89
C SER A 16 5.86 -12.46 3.76
N LEU A 17 6.79 -11.56 4.09
CA LEU A 17 8.06 -11.92 4.74
C LEU A 17 8.09 -11.68 6.24
N PHE A 18 7.39 -10.66 6.73
CA PHE A 18 7.36 -10.31 8.16
C PHE A 18 6.00 -9.80 8.61
N ALA A 19 4.97 -10.52 8.16
CA ALA A 19 3.60 -10.45 8.64
C ALA A 19 2.97 -9.06 8.63
N THR A 20 3.28 -8.20 7.65
CA THR A 20 2.65 -6.88 7.49
C THR A 20 2.98 -5.89 8.61
N ARG A 21 4.20 -5.93 9.14
CA ARG A 21 4.61 -5.12 10.31
C ARG A 21 5.49 -3.91 9.98
N LEU A 22 5.66 -3.56 8.70
CA LEU A 22 6.41 -2.37 8.30
C LEU A 22 5.64 -1.10 8.70
N ARG A 23 6.28 -0.22 9.48
CA ARG A 23 5.72 1.06 9.93
C ARG A 23 5.87 2.12 8.87
N LEU A 24 4.98 3.13 8.90
CA LEU A 24 5.07 4.26 7.97
C LEU A 24 6.41 5.01 8.11
N ASP A 25 6.91 5.17 9.33
CA ASP A 25 8.17 5.86 9.62
C ASP A 25 9.40 5.17 9.00
N ASP A 26 9.33 3.86 8.78
CA ASP A 26 10.37 3.09 8.09
C ASP A 26 10.23 3.17 6.55
N MET A 27 9.04 3.50 6.04
CA MET A 27 8.78 3.64 4.60
C MET A 27 9.15 5.03 4.07
N LEU A 28 8.83 6.09 4.82
CA LEU A 28 8.97 7.48 4.33
C LEU A 28 10.41 7.89 3.96
N PRO A 29 11.47 7.49 4.69
CA PRO A 29 12.84 7.92 4.37
C PRO A 29 13.32 7.52 2.97
N ILE A 30 12.78 6.43 2.39
CA ILE A 30 13.19 5.94 1.07
C ILE A 30 12.18 6.30 -0.04
N ALA A 31 11.01 6.83 0.31
CA ALA A 31 9.90 7.07 -0.62
C ALA A 31 10.30 7.94 -1.83
N ALA A 32 11.05 9.02 -1.61
CA ALA A 32 11.48 9.90 -2.71
C ALA A 32 12.40 9.18 -3.71
N GLN A 33 13.27 8.27 -3.24
CA GLN A 33 14.16 7.49 -4.11
C GLN A 33 13.36 6.45 -4.91
N LEU A 34 12.40 5.77 -4.27
CA LEU A 34 11.48 4.86 -4.97
C LEU A 34 10.70 5.58 -6.07
N ASP A 35 10.27 6.83 -5.81
CA ASP A 35 9.54 7.64 -6.77
C ASP A 35 10.37 8.08 -7.99
N ASP A 36 11.70 8.03 -7.89
CA ASP A 36 12.65 8.39 -8.96
C ASP A 36 13.11 7.20 -9.82
N VAL A 37 12.77 5.96 -9.44
CA VAL A 37 13.25 4.76 -10.17
C VAL A 37 12.63 4.64 -11.56
N GLY A 38 11.40 5.11 -11.75
CA GLY A 38 10.63 4.94 -12.99
C GLY A 38 9.85 3.63 -13.06
N TYR A 39 9.34 3.14 -11.90
CA TYR A 39 8.41 2.02 -11.87
C TYR A 39 7.11 2.33 -12.61
N GLY A 40 6.49 1.30 -13.20
CA GLY A 40 5.15 1.39 -13.76
C GLY A 40 4.09 1.66 -12.68
N SER A 41 4.30 1.12 -11.48
CA SER A 41 3.56 1.49 -10.27
C SER A 41 4.29 1.02 -9.01
N LEU A 42 3.91 1.56 -7.86
CA LEU A 42 4.32 1.10 -6.54
C LEU A 42 3.10 0.58 -5.79
N GLU A 43 3.11 -0.70 -5.43
CA GLU A 43 2.04 -1.27 -4.62
C GLU A 43 2.26 -0.96 -3.14
N CYS A 44 1.38 -0.17 -2.55
CA CYS A 44 1.62 0.43 -1.23
C CYS A 44 0.39 0.47 -0.30
N TRP A 45 -0.75 -0.10 -0.73
CA TRP A 45 -1.97 -0.10 0.07
C TRP A 45 -2.87 -1.31 -0.22
N GLY A 46 -3.91 -1.51 0.59
CA GLY A 46 -4.80 -2.65 0.46
C GLY A 46 -4.21 -3.96 1.00
N GLY A 47 -4.78 -5.09 0.60
CA GLY A 47 -4.45 -6.39 1.20
C GLY A 47 -4.62 -6.39 2.73
N ALA A 48 -3.67 -6.96 3.46
CA ALA A 48 -3.70 -7.01 4.93
C ALA A 48 -3.20 -5.71 5.59
N THR A 49 -2.71 -4.73 4.83
CA THR A 49 -2.12 -3.50 5.41
C THR A 49 -3.16 -2.68 6.18
N PHE A 50 -4.42 -2.66 5.74
CA PHE A 50 -5.48 -1.92 6.42
C PHE A 50 -5.75 -2.48 7.82
N ASP A 51 -5.96 -3.80 7.95
CA ASP A 51 -6.11 -4.46 9.26
C ASP A 51 -4.84 -4.29 10.10
N ALA A 52 -3.65 -4.44 9.52
CA ALA A 52 -2.41 -4.33 10.26
C ALA A 52 -2.17 -2.94 10.86
N CYS A 53 -2.48 -1.88 10.11
CA CYS A 53 -2.39 -0.49 10.58
C CYS A 53 -3.19 -0.30 11.87
N ILE A 54 -4.48 -0.66 11.84
CA ILE A 54 -5.40 -0.41 12.96
C ILE A 54 -5.22 -1.40 14.11
N ARG A 55 -4.81 -2.64 13.83
CA ARG A 55 -4.77 -3.71 14.84
C ARG A 55 -3.43 -3.78 15.57
N PHE A 56 -2.32 -3.54 14.88
CA PHE A 56 -0.99 -3.84 15.42
C PHE A 56 -0.05 -2.63 15.44
N LEU A 57 -0.20 -1.69 14.50
CA LEU A 57 0.77 -0.60 14.36
C LEU A 57 0.33 0.68 15.07
N GLY A 58 -0.98 0.82 15.36
CA GLY A 58 -1.55 2.05 15.93
C GLY A 58 -1.61 3.18 14.91
N GLU A 59 -1.76 2.84 13.63
CA GLU A 59 -1.73 3.78 12.51
C GLU A 59 -3.10 3.90 11.84
N ASP A 60 -3.45 5.10 11.38
CA ASP A 60 -4.59 5.31 10.48
C ASP A 60 -4.17 4.91 9.03
N PRO A 61 -4.79 3.86 8.44
CA PRO A 61 -4.45 3.43 7.08
C PRO A 61 -4.72 4.52 6.03
N TRP A 62 -5.63 5.44 6.28
CA TRP A 62 -5.91 6.56 5.38
C TRP A 62 -4.81 7.63 5.47
N LEU A 63 -4.26 7.87 6.67
CA LEU A 63 -3.11 8.76 6.84
C LEU A 63 -1.87 8.18 6.14
N ARG A 64 -1.63 6.88 6.28
CA ARG A 64 -0.57 6.17 5.56
C ARG A 64 -0.66 6.40 4.04
N LEU A 65 -1.84 6.25 3.46
CA LEU A 65 -2.04 6.49 2.02
C LEU A 65 -1.73 7.95 1.63
N ARG A 66 -2.19 8.92 2.42
CA ARG A 66 -1.94 10.36 2.15
C ARG A 66 -0.46 10.72 2.23
N GLU A 67 0.25 10.25 3.25
CA GLU A 67 1.68 10.53 3.41
C GLU A 67 2.52 9.86 2.32
N LEU A 68 2.20 8.61 1.95
CA LEU A 68 2.86 7.95 0.82
C LEU A 68 2.59 8.66 -0.51
N LYS A 69 1.35 9.14 -0.75
CA LYS A 69 1.05 9.91 -1.97
C LYS A 69 1.77 11.25 -2.02
N LYS A 70 1.92 11.91 -0.87
CA LYS A 70 2.68 13.16 -0.74
C LYS A 70 4.17 12.94 -0.98
N ALA A 71 4.73 11.83 -0.48
CA ALA A 71 6.14 11.51 -0.63
C ALA A 71 6.50 10.94 -2.01
N MET A 72 5.54 10.34 -2.71
CA MET A 72 5.71 9.75 -4.05
C MET A 72 4.72 10.35 -5.08
N PRO A 73 4.89 11.63 -5.46
CA PRO A 73 3.96 12.29 -6.37
C PRO A 73 4.00 11.76 -7.81
N LYS A 74 5.15 11.25 -8.30
CA LYS A 74 5.38 10.91 -9.72
C LYS A 74 4.84 9.53 -10.10
N THR A 75 5.04 8.55 -9.24
CA THR A 75 4.73 7.14 -9.52
C THR A 75 3.26 6.83 -9.25
N PRO A 76 2.57 6.09 -10.13
CA PRO A 76 1.24 5.57 -9.84
C PRO A 76 1.24 4.67 -8.60
N LEU A 77 0.36 4.94 -7.65
CA LEU A 77 0.15 4.08 -6.49
C LEU A 77 -0.83 2.97 -6.84
N GLN A 78 -0.49 1.74 -6.48
CA GLN A 78 -1.31 0.55 -6.67
C GLN A 78 -1.79 0.00 -5.32
N MET A 79 -2.98 -0.58 -5.30
CA MET A 79 -3.49 -1.34 -4.17
C MET A 79 -4.05 -2.70 -4.59
N LEU A 80 -4.11 -3.62 -3.64
CA LEU A 80 -4.87 -4.86 -3.77
C LEU A 80 -6.24 -4.71 -3.08
N LEU A 81 -7.33 -4.81 -3.84
CA LEU A 81 -8.71 -4.76 -3.34
C LEU A 81 -9.43 -6.07 -3.64
N ARG A 82 -10.15 -6.64 -2.66
CA ARG A 82 -10.82 -7.95 -2.79
C ARG A 82 -12.28 -7.82 -3.23
N GLY A 83 -12.51 -7.12 -4.35
CA GLY A 83 -13.85 -6.95 -4.94
C GLY A 83 -14.91 -6.51 -3.92
N GLN A 84 -16.06 -7.19 -3.91
CA GLN A 84 -17.18 -6.89 -3.01
C GLN A 84 -16.85 -7.00 -1.52
N ASN A 85 -15.75 -7.67 -1.16
CA ASN A 85 -15.29 -7.74 0.22
C ASN A 85 -14.47 -6.52 0.64
N LEU A 86 -14.07 -5.68 -0.31
CA LEU A 86 -13.14 -4.57 -0.10
C LEU A 86 -11.87 -5.06 0.62
N LEU A 87 -11.60 -4.54 1.82
CA LEU A 87 -10.54 -4.98 2.73
C LEU A 87 -11.10 -5.63 4.00
N GLY A 88 -12.40 -5.99 3.98
CA GLY A 88 -13.09 -6.65 5.07
C GLY A 88 -13.32 -8.15 4.84
N TYR A 89 -14.05 -8.74 5.78
CA TYR A 89 -14.21 -10.20 5.88
C TYR A 89 -15.51 -10.75 5.29
N ARG A 90 -16.37 -9.90 4.72
CA ARG A 90 -17.66 -10.26 4.12
C ARG A 90 -17.95 -9.37 2.92
N HIS A 91 -18.94 -9.73 2.11
CA HIS A 91 -19.45 -8.83 1.07
C HIS A 91 -20.09 -7.59 1.72
N TYR A 92 -19.88 -6.45 1.09
CA TYR A 92 -20.57 -5.20 1.38
C TYR A 92 -21.62 -4.90 0.32
N ALA A 93 -22.56 -4.03 0.66
CA ALA A 93 -23.53 -3.51 -0.29
C ALA A 93 -22.83 -2.58 -1.29
N ASP A 94 -23.40 -2.42 -2.48
CA ASP A 94 -22.79 -1.66 -3.58
C ASP A 94 -22.56 -0.19 -3.23
N ASP A 95 -23.33 0.40 -2.31
CA ASP A 95 -23.19 1.78 -1.84
C ASP A 95 -22.00 1.99 -0.89
N VAL A 96 -21.37 0.91 -0.43
CA VAL A 96 -20.14 0.94 0.36
C VAL A 96 -18.89 0.80 -0.53
N VAL A 97 -19.05 0.24 -1.73
CA VAL A 97 -17.98 0.02 -2.71
C VAL A 97 -17.71 1.29 -3.51
#